data_AF-A0A7K6UQ05-F1
#
_entry.id   AF-A0A7K6UQ05-F1
#
_cell.length_a   1.000
_cell.length_b   1.000
_cell.length_c   1.000
_cell.angle_alpha   90.00
_cell.angle_beta   90.00
_cell.angle_gamma   90.00
#
_symmetry.space_group_name_H-M   'P 1'
#
loop_
_entity.id
_entity.type
_entity.pdbx_description
1 polymer ?
#
loop_
_entity_poly.entity_id
_entity_poly.type
_entity_poly.pdbx_seq_one_letter_code
_entity_poly.pdbx_strand_id
1 'polypeptide(L)' 'KRIEAVRGQILSKLRLAAPPPPPAEGPPRVLPEDVRALYNSTRELLRQRARLRPPEDPEEYYAKELHRFPMEPPGEGEG' A
#
# COMPACT_ATOMS: atom_id res chain seq x y z
N LYS A 1 -24.02 9.00 -6.45
CA LYS A 1 -24.07 8.38 -5.09
C LYS A 1 -22.86 7.49 -4.80
N ARG A 2 -22.55 6.47 -5.63
CA ARG A 2 -21.41 5.55 -5.37
C ARG A 2 -20.04 6.23 -5.34
N ILE A 3 -19.80 7.21 -6.23
CA ILE A 3 -18.53 7.96 -6.28
C ILE A 3 -18.25 8.65 -4.94
N GLU A 4 -19.23 9.39 -4.41
CA GLU A 4 -19.09 10.08 -3.13
C GLU A 4 -18.92 9.12 -1.94
N ALA A 5 -19.59 7.96 -1.96
CA ALA A 5 -19.39 6.94 -0.95
C ALA A 5 -17.96 6.37 -0.98
N VAL A 6 -17.42 6.09 -2.16
CA VAL A 6 -16.03 5.62 -2.32
C VAL A 6 -15.03 6.69 -1.90
N ARG A 7 -15.28 7.96 -2.25
CA ARG A 7 -14.45 9.10 -1.81
C ARG A 7 -14.36 9.14 -0.28
N GLY A 8 -15.51 9.11 0.40
CA GLY A 8 -15.56 9.10 1.87
C GLY A 8 -14.87 7.86 2.46
N GLN A 9 -15.08 6.69 1.86
CA GLN A 9 -14.42 5.46 2.32
C GLN A 9 -12.89 5.55 2.23
N ILE A 10 -12.33 6.05 1.13
CA ILE A 10 -10.87 6.21 0.98
C ILE A 10 -10.32 7.18 2.03
N LEU A 11 -10.95 8.34 2.21
CA LEU A 11 -10.53 9.34 3.20
C LEU A 11 -10.57 8.78 4.63
N SER A 12 -11.65 8.07 4.99
CA SER A 12 -11.77 7.42 6.31
C SER A 12 -10.72 6.34 6.52
N LYS A 13 -10.44 5.48 5.52
CA LYS A 13 -9.39 4.46 5.63
C LYS A 13 -8.01 5.10 5.82
N LEU A 14 -7.73 6.24 5.19
CA LEU A 14 -6.47 6.98 5.30
C LEU A 14 -6.39 7.94 6.49
N ARG A 15 -7.47 8.08 7.28
CA ARG A 15 -7.58 9.07 8.38
C ARG A 15 -7.36 10.52 7.93
N LEU A 16 -7.85 10.85 6.75
CA LEU A 16 -7.77 12.20 6.18
C LEU A 16 -9.14 12.88 6.26
N ALA A 17 -9.19 14.11 6.78
CA ALA A 17 -10.42 14.90 6.79
C ALA A 17 -10.80 15.43 5.40
N ALA A 18 -9.79 15.63 4.54
CA ALA A 18 -9.94 16.11 3.16
C ALA A 18 -8.78 15.56 2.30
N PRO A 19 -8.88 15.60 0.96
CA PRO A 19 -7.77 15.25 0.08
C PRO A 19 -6.52 16.11 0.39
N PRO A 20 -5.31 15.53 0.31
CA PRO A 20 -4.09 16.30 0.46
C PRO A 20 -3.99 17.35 -0.67
N PRO A 21 -3.27 18.46 -0.44
CA PRO A 21 -3.04 19.44 -1.49
C PRO A 21 -2.34 18.79 -2.69
N PRO A 22 -2.61 19.27 -3.92
CA PRO A 22 -1.91 18.77 -5.09
C PRO A 22 -0.39 18.98 -4.92
N PRO A 23 0.43 18.10 -5.52
CA PRO A 23 1.87 18.32 -5.55
C PRO A 23 2.18 19.69 -6.20
N ALA A 24 3.26 20.33 -5.76
CA ALA A 24 3.70 21.62 -6.30
C ALA A 24 3.84 21.54 -7.83
N GLU A 25 3.48 22.63 -8.50
CA GLU A 25 3.62 22.76 -9.96
C GLU A 25 5.09 22.53 -10.35
N GLY A 26 5.31 21.55 -11.22
CA GLY A 26 6.65 21.10 -11.62
C GLY A 26 6.59 19.85 -12.49
N PRO A 27 7.74 19.44 -13.05
CA PRO A 27 7.80 18.21 -13.83
C PRO A 27 7.35 17.01 -12.98
N PRO A 28 6.68 16.01 -13.57
CA PRO A 28 6.25 14.82 -12.86
C PRO A 28 7.44 14.20 -12.11
N ARG A 29 7.30 14.01 -10.80
CA ARG A 29 8.34 13.34 -10.02
C ARG A 29 8.34 11.86 -10.38
N VAL A 30 9.50 11.35 -10.79
CA VAL A 30 9.70 9.92 -10.95
C VAL A 30 9.67 9.28 -9.56
N LEU A 31 8.81 8.29 -9.36
CA LEU A 31 8.77 7.53 -8.11
C LEU A 31 10.10 6.78 -7.90
N PRO A 32 10.68 6.77 -6.68
CA PRO A 32 11.83 5.94 -6.36
C PRO A 32 11.61 4.45 -6.70
N GLU A 33 12.68 3.73 -7.07
CA GLU A 33 12.59 2.32 -7.52
C GLU A 33 12.15 1.38 -6.41
N ASP A 34 12.61 1.62 -5.18
CA ASP A 34 12.20 0.90 -3.98
C ASP A 34 10.69 1.04 -3.71
N VAL A 35 10.13 2.24 -3.87
CA VAL A 35 8.67 2.49 -3.77
C VAL A 35 7.91 1.73 -4.85
N ARG A 36 8.39 1.75 -6.10
CA ARG A 36 7.80 0.96 -7.20
C ARG A 36 7.85 -0.53 -6.91
N ALA A 37 9.00 -1.04 -6.46
CA ALA A 37 9.20 -2.45 -6.14
C ALA A 37 8.29 -2.89 -4.99
N LEU A 38 8.17 -2.09 -3.93
CA LEU A 38 7.26 -2.34 -2.81
C LEU A 38 5.81 -2.45 -3.31
N TYR A 39 5.32 -1.45 -4.04
CA TYR A 39 3.97 -1.46 -4.61
C TYR A 39 3.71 -2.70 -5.48
N ASN A 40 4.65 -3.03 -6.38
CA ASN A 40 4.52 -4.16 -7.29
C ASN A 40 4.43 -5.49 -6.53
N SER A 41 5.28 -5.69 -5.52
CA SER A 41 5.29 -6.89 -4.69
C SER A 41 3.99 -7.05 -3.89
N THR A 42 3.49 -5.97 -3.28
CA THR A 42 2.21 -5.99 -2.54
C THR A 42 1.04 -6.27 -3.46
N ARG A 43 0.99 -5.64 -4.64
CA ARG A 43 -0.08 -5.87 -5.62
C ARG A 43 -0.13 -7.32 -6.06
N GLU A 44 1.02 -7.93 -6.30
CA GLU A 44 1.12 -9.34 -6.68
C GLU A 44 0.69 -10.27 -5.52
N LEU A 45 1.19 -10.03 -4.31
CA LEU A 45 0.78 -10.78 -3.11
C LEU A 45 -0.74 -10.74 -2.88
N LEU A 46 -1.35 -9.55 -3.00
CA LEU A 46 -2.78 -9.37 -2.83
C LEU A 46 -3.59 -10.09 -3.92
N ARG A 47 -3.11 -10.12 -5.17
CA ARG A 47 -3.74 -10.89 -6.26
C ARG A 47 -3.74 -12.38 -5.96
N GLN A 48 -2.61 -12.91 -5.47
CA GLN A 48 -2.50 -14.32 -5.09
C GLN A 48 -3.44 -14.68 -3.94
N ARG A 49 -3.60 -13.78 -2.97
CA ARG A 49 -4.49 -13.96 -1.80
C ARG A 49 -5.96 -13.63 -2.06
N ALA A 50 -6.31 -12.98 -3.16
CA ALA A 50 -7.68 -12.54 -3.44
C ALA A 50 -8.70 -13.69 -3.47
N ARG A 51 -8.26 -14.91 -3.82
CA ARG A 51 -9.09 -16.12 -3.83
C ARG A 51 -9.39 -16.70 -2.43
N LEU A 52 -8.65 -16.25 -1.41
CA LEU A 52 -8.70 -16.74 -0.04
C LEU A 52 -9.09 -15.65 0.96
N ARG A 53 -9.56 -14.48 0.49
CA ARG A 53 -9.76 -13.33 1.37
C ARG A 53 -10.95 -13.61 2.33
N PRO A 54 -10.71 -13.69 3.65
CA PRO A 54 -11.81 -13.73 4.61
C PRO A 54 -12.60 -12.41 4.56
N PRO A 55 -13.84 -12.38 5.06
CA PRO A 55 -14.60 -11.13 5.21
C PRO A 55 -13.77 -10.06 5.92
N GLU A 56 -13.96 -8.79 5.54
CA GLU A 56 -13.22 -7.66 6.15
C GLU A 56 -13.44 -7.67 7.67
N ASP A 57 -12.35 -7.84 8.41
CA ASP A 57 -12.34 -7.70 9.86
C ASP A 57 -12.53 -6.21 10.22
N PRO A 58 -13.51 -5.87 11.08
CA PRO A 58 -13.70 -4.50 11.57
C PRO A 58 -12.44 -3.88 12.18
N GLU A 59 -11.54 -4.69 12.77
CA GLU A 59 -10.27 -4.21 13.34
C GLU A 59 -9.26 -3.78 12.25
N GLU A 60 -9.43 -4.23 11.01
CA GLU A 60 -8.60 -3.89 9.85
C GLU A 60 -9.15 -2.74 8.99
N TYR A 61 -10.10 -1.95 9.53
CA TYR A 61 -10.77 -0.90 8.77
C TYR A 61 -9.81 0.16 8.20
N TYR A 62 -8.80 0.55 8.98
CA TYR A 62 -7.83 1.58 8.58
C TYR A 62 -6.74 1.03 7.66
N ALA A 63 -6.22 1.90 6.79
CA ALA A 63 -5.08 1.58 5.95
C ALA A 63 -3.85 1.26 6.81
N LYS A 64 -3.04 0.31 6.35
CA LYS A 64 -1.77 -0.08 6.98
C LYS A 64 -0.61 0.50 6.17
N GLU A 65 0.38 1.03 6.86
CA GLU A 65 1.63 1.47 6.24
C GLU A 65 2.50 0.25 5.92
N LEU A 66 3.13 0.26 4.74
CA LEU A 66 3.92 -0.87 4.25
C LEU A 66 5.41 -0.53 4.32
N HIS A 67 6.17 -1.44 4.92
CA HIS A 67 7.62 -1.37 5.02
C HIS A 67 8.23 -2.64 4.43
N ARG A 68 9.41 -2.53 3.82
CA ARG A 68 10.19 -3.67 3.34
C ARG A 68 11.57 -3.63 3.96
N PHE A 69 11.97 -4.76 4.55
CA PHE A 69 13.29 -4.95 5.12
C PHE A 69 14.01 -6.02 4.28
N PRO A 70 15.15 -5.70 3.65
CA PRO A 70 15.98 -6.72 3.01
C PRO A 70 16.56 -7.64 4.08
N MET A 71 16.56 -8.95 3.81
CA MET A 71 17.20 -9.95 4.67
C MET A 71 18.51 -10.38 4.02
N GLU A 72 19.58 -10.52 4.81
CA GLU A 72 20.78 -11.19 4.34
C GLU A 72 20.48 -12.68 4.14
N PRO A 73 21.01 -13.31 3.08
CA PRO A 73 20.93 -14.75 2.95
C PRO A 73 21.62 -15.40 4.16
N PRO A 74 21.10 -16.52 4.69
CA PRO A 74 21.80 -17.25 5.73
C PRO A 74 23.19 -17.59 5.17
N GLY A 75 24.24 -17.12 5.83
CA GLY A 75 25.61 -17.38 5.41
C GLY A 75 25.79 -18.88 5.22
N GLU A 76 26.25 -19.28 4.04
CA GLU A 76 26.75 -20.64 3.84
C GLU A 76 27.86 -20.82 4.86
N GLY A 77 27.60 -21.61 5.91
CA GLY A 77 28.62 -21.93 6.88
C GLY A 77 29.78 -22.56 6.15
N GLU A 78 30.90 -21.85 6.06
CA GLU A 78 32.17 -22.44 5.68
C GLU A 78 32.47 -23.54 6.70
N GLY A 79 32.36 -24.79 6.24
CA GLY A 79 32.70 -26.01 6.97
C GLY A 79 33.64 -26.85 6.13
#